data_AF-A0A8D2ILD4-F1
#
_entry.id   AF-A0A8D2ILD4-F1
#
_cell.length_a   1.000
_cell.length_b   1.000
_cell.length_c   1.000
_cell.angle_alpha   90.00
_cell.angle_beta   90.00
_cell.angle_gamma   90.00
#
_symmetry.space_group_name_H-M   'P 1'
#
loop_
_entity.id
_entity.type
_entity.pdbx_description
1 polymer ?
#
loop_
_entity_poly.entity_id
_entity_poly.type
_entity_poly.pdbx_seq_one_letter_code
_entity_poly.pdbx_strand_id
1 'polypeptide(L)'
;KHSEVQLAVPDLCPKALQSCGISANKLLSPMLLGKRWEPRSCPAAGIGKCVALDLARRNARTILACRSEEKGRAALEEIRRATGNPHVQLRILDTSSMASVRAFARRFQREERQLHILVNNAGASGLPHGVTSEGLERLFATNVLGPFLLTNLLLGKSQPSAPARIVNVSSFLHYYGEVNLRFLTGEERPKSRAEAYRSSKLMNVVFSAQLARRLRGTGELAPASHPQSR
;
A
#
# COMPACT_ATOMS: atom_id res chain seq x y z
N LYS A 1 10.89 -9.54 8.77
CA LYS A 1 10.25 -8.20 8.77
C LYS A 1 8.92 -8.34 8.04
N HIS A 2 7.81 -8.02 8.71
CA HIS A 2 6.46 -8.30 8.20
C HIS A 2 5.98 -7.18 7.28
N SER A 3 5.46 -7.57 6.14
CA SER A 3 4.91 -6.73 5.08
C SER A 3 3.40 -6.61 5.25
N GLU A 4 2.89 -5.38 5.19
CA GLU A 4 1.47 -5.06 5.38
C GLU A 4 1.04 -4.08 4.30
N VAL A 5 -0.18 -4.25 3.78
CA VAL A 5 -0.88 -3.25 2.96
C VAL A 5 -1.80 -2.46 3.89
N GLN A 6 -1.88 -1.14 3.70
CA GLN A 6 -2.81 -0.30 4.46
C GLN A 6 -3.84 0.31 3.51
N LEU A 7 -5.10 0.31 3.91
CA LEU A 7 -6.17 1.02 3.20
C LEU A 7 -6.85 2.00 4.16
N ALA A 8 -7.15 3.20 3.69
CA ALA A 8 -7.97 4.15 4.43
C ALA A 8 -9.23 4.55 3.64
N VAL A 9 -10.34 4.54 4.36
CA VAL A 9 -11.69 4.89 3.91
C VAL A 9 -12.22 6.00 4.82
N PRO A 10 -11.72 7.24 4.74
CA PRO A 10 -12.21 8.33 5.57
C PRO A 10 -13.73 8.52 5.44
N ASP A 11 -14.45 8.24 6.52
CA ASP A 11 -15.77 8.80 6.83
C ASP A 11 -15.52 10.01 7.74
N LEU A 12 -15.00 11.11 7.20
CA LEU A 12 -14.79 12.31 8.00
C LEU A 12 -16.15 12.92 8.34
N CYS A 13 -16.51 12.93 9.63
CA CYS A 13 -17.71 13.59 10.13
C CYS A 13 -17.67 15.10 9.74
N PRO A 14 -18.72 15.65 9.11
CA PRO A 14 -18.75 17.06 8.69
C PRO A 14 -18.46 18.05 9.83
N LYS A 15 -18.82 17.71 11.07
CA LYS A 15 -18.59 18.54 12.25
C LYS A 15 -17.11 18.69 12.62
N ALA A 16 -16.27 17.69 12.36
CA ALA A 16 -14.82 17.77 12.59
C ALA A 16 -14.11 18.67 11.56
N LEU A 17 -14.70 18.85 10.37
CA LEU A 17 -14.22 19.79 9.36
C LEU A 17 -14.57 21.24 9.73
N GLN A 18 -15.74 21.46 10.33
CA GLN A 18 -16.22 22.78 10.74
C GLN A 18 -15.53 23.30 12.01
N SER A 19 -15.27 22.47 13.02
CA SER A 19 -14.60 22.93 14.26
C SER A 19 -13.12 23.29 14.08
N CYS A 20 -12.51 22.90 12.95
CA CYS A 20 -11.12 23.23 12.63
C CYS A 20 -10.97 24.29 11.51
N GLY A 21 -12.08 24.83 10.95
CA GLY A 21 -11.99 25.80 9.85
C GLY A 21 -11.35 25.24 8.56
N ILE A 22 -11.40 23.92 8.36
CA ILE A 22 -10.75 23.23 7.24
C ILE A 22 -11.80 22.90 6.19
N SER A 23 -11.89 23.73 5.15
CA SER A 23 -12.54 23.36 3.88
C SER A 23 -11.95 22.05 3.36
N ALA A 24 -12.76 21.18 2.73
CA ALA A 24 -12.29 19.93 2.12
C ALA A 24 -11.10 20.12 1.15
N ASN A 25 -10.89 21.33 0.62
CA ASN A 25 -9.73 21.71 -0.18
C ASN A 25 -8.43 21.97 0.63
N LYS A 26 -8.50 22.14 1.95
CA LYS A 26 -7.34 22.31 2.85
C LYS A 26 -6.85 21.00 3.48
N LEU A 27 -7.58 19.89 3.36
CA LEU A 27 -7.06 18.57 3.72
C LEU A 27 -5.86 18.15 2.85
N LEU A 28 -5.67 18.78 1.69
CA LEU A 28 -4.82 18.28 0.62
C LEU A 28 -4.08 19.36 -0.22
N SER A 29 -3.76 20.53 0.34
CA SER A 29 -2.76 21.44 -0.27
C SER A 29 -1.37 21.25 0.34
N PRO A 30 -0.32 21.39 -0.48
CA PRO A 30 0.53 20.27 -0.89
C PRO A 30 1.11 19.54 0.32
N MET A 31 1.08 18.20 0.30
CA MET A 31 2.03 17.41 1.08
C MET A 31 3.42 17.71 0.49
N LEU A 32 3.98 18.84 0.96
CA LEU A 32 5.37 19.21 0.94
C LEU A 32 5.97 19.60 -0.42
N LEU A 33 5.62 20.78 -0.92
CA LEU A 33 6.61 21.58 -1.65
C LEU A 33 7.62 22.11 -0.60
N GLY A 34 8.65 21.31 -0.30
CA GLY A 34 9.87 21.79 0.37
C GLY A 34 10.23 21.19 1.73
N LYS A 35 9.46 20.27 2.34
CA LYS A 35 9.89 19.59 3.58
C LYS A 35 9.74 18.08 3.47
N ARG A 36 10.73 17.31 3.90
CA ARG A 36 10.72 15.84 3.81
C ARG A 36 9.61 15.27 4.71
N TRP A 37 8.86 14.25 4.26
CA TRP A 37 8.05 13.44 5.18
C TRP A 37 9.04 12.61 6.00
N GLU A 38 9.24 13.01 7.26
CA GLU A 38 10.02 12.25 8.22
C GLU A 38 9.07 11.53 9.18
N PRO A 39 9.19 10.21 9.34
CA PRO A 39 8.35 9.47 10.28
C PRO A 39 8.66 9.95 11.70
N ARG A 40 7.81 10.84 12.23
CA ARG A 40 7.85 11.20 13.65
C ARG A 40 7.41 9.98 14.45
N SER A 41 8.38 9.32 15.06
CA SER A 41 8.21 8.44 16.23
C SER A 41 7.52 7.10 15.99
N CYS A 42 8.17 6.17 15.27
CA CYS A 42 7.92 4.73 15.48
C CYS A 42 9.11 3.85 15.00
N PRO A 43 10.27 3.89 15.68
CA PRO A 43 11.47 3.16 15.23
C PRO A 43 11.38 1.64 15.37
N ALA A 44 10.48 1.13 16.23
CA ALA A 44 10.35 -0.30 16.54
C ALA A 44 9.29 -1.04 15.68
N ALA A 45 8.47 -0.31 14.94
CA ALA A 45 7.38 -0.84 14.14
C ALA A 45 7.65 -0.63 12.65
N GLY A 46 7.33 -1.61 11.80
CA GLY A 46 7.51 -1.48 10.35
C GLY A 46 6.75 -0.27 9.78
N ILE A 47 7.24 0.31 8.69
CA ILE A 47 6.70 1.53 8.05
C ILE A 47 5.19 1.48 7.87
N GLY A 48 4.65 0.33 7.48
CA GLY A 48 3.20 0.12 7.33
C GLY A 48 2.40 0.43 8.59
N LYS A 49 2.88 0.01 9.76
CA LYS A 49 2.26 0.30 11.06
C LYS A 49 2.38 1.78 11.42
N CYS A 50 3.51 2.44 11.11
CA CYS A 50 3.67 3.89 11.32
C CYS A 50 2.65 4.69 10.50
N VAL A 51 2.47 4.31 9.23
CA VAL A 51 1.50 4.93 8.33
C VAL A 51 0.08 4.70 8.85
N ALA A 52 -0.26 3.47 9.24
CA ALA A 52 -1.57 3.17 9.80
C ALA A 52 -1.85 3.93 11.11
N LEU A 53 -0.84 4.09 11.97
CA LEU A 53 -0.93 4.87 13.20
C LEU A 53 -1.23 6.34 12.90
N ASP A 54 -0.53 6.96 11.94
CA ASP A 54 -0.78 8.36 11.57
C ASP A 54 -2.18 8.55 10.97
N LEU A 55 -2.62 7.64 10.11
CA LEU A 55 -3.98 7.64 9.56
C LEU A 55 -5.02 7.48 10.66
N ALA A 56 -4.80 6.56 11.60
CA ALA A 56 -5.70 6.33 12.72
C ALA A 56 -5.78 7.54 13.68
N ARG A 57 -4.65 8.24 13.94
CA ARG A 57 -4.63 9.50 14.73
C ARG A 57 -5.47 10.61 14.11
N ARG A 58 -5.65 10.58 12.79
CA ARG A 58 -6.52 11.51 12.05
C ARG A 58 -7.97 11.02 11.97
N ASN A 59 -8.33 10.04 12.81
CA ASN A 59 -9.63 9.40 12.86
C ASN A 59 -10.08 8.73 11.54
N ALA A 60 -9.15 8.34 10.67
CA ALA A 60 -9.49 7.63 9.46
C ALA A 60 -9.90 6.19 9.78
N ARG A 61 -10.98 5.70 9.14
CA ARG A 61 -11.28 4.27 9.12
C ARG A 61 -10.19 3.56 8.31
N THR A 62 -9.44 2.71 9.00
CA THR A 62 -8.17 2.15 8.51
C THR A 62 -8.22 0.65 8.53
N ILE A 63 -7.97 0.00 7.40
CA ILE A 63 -7.87 -1.46 7.29
C ILE A 63 -6.39 -1.82 7.22
N LEU A 64 -5.93 -2.52 8.25
CA LEU A 64 -4.66 -3.23 8.28
C LEU A 64 -4.84 -4.53 7.51
N ALA A 65 -4.14 -4.67 6.39
CA ALA A 65 -4.16 -5.88 5.59
C ALA A 65 -2.81 -6.61 5.70
N CYS A 66 -2.80 -7.75 6.38
CA CYS A 66 -1.56 -8.50 6.61
C CYS A 66 -1.78 -10.01 6.52
N ARG A 67 -0.69 -10.75 6.29
CA ARG A 67 -0.73 -12.21 6.13
C ARG A 67 -0.88 -12.94 7.47
N SER A 68 -0.22 -12.45 8.52
CA SER A 68 -0.21 -13.08 9.85
C SER A 68 -1.27 -12.42 10.72
N GLU A 69 -2.30 -13.19 11.09
CA GLU A 69 -3.38 -12.70 11.95
C GLU A 69 -2.88 -12.27 13.32
N GLU A 70 -2.03 -13.10 13.95
CA GLU A 70 -1.44 -12.82 15.26
C GLU A 70 -0.74 -11.45 15.30
N LYS A 71 0.17 -11.20 14.34
CA LYS A 71 0.93 -9.95 14.25
C LYS A 71 0.05 -8.77 13.89
N GLY A 72 -0.90 -8.98 12.99
CA GLY A 72 -1.90 -7.98 12.65
C GLY A 72 -2.77 -7.58 13.84
N ARG A 73 -3.13 -8.54 14.68
CA ARG A 73 -3.96 -8.31 15.86
C ARG A 73 -3.18 -7.55 16.94
N ALA A 74 -1.92 -7.89 17.15
CA ALA A 74 -1.04 -7.11 18.02
C ALA A 74 -0.90 -5.65 17.54
N ALA A 75 -0.69 -5.44 16.23
CA ALA A 75 -0.62 -4.09 15.66
C ALA A 75 -1.94 -3.32 15.76
N LEU A 76 -3.07 -3.99 15.52
CA LEU A 76 -4.42 -3.43 15.65
C LEU A 76 -4.66 -2.89 17.06
N GLU A 77 -4.44 -3.72 18.08
CA GLU A 77 -4.68 -3.35 19.47
C GLU A 77 -3.77 -2.21 19.92
N GLU A 78 -2.51 -2.23 19.50
CA GLU A 78 -1.58 -1.14 19.81
C GLU A 78 -2.00 0.19 19.18
N ILE A 79 -2.40 0.18 17.88
CA ILE A 79 -2.86 1.39 17.19
C ILE A 79 -4.15 1.91 17.83
N ARG A 80 -5.12 1.03 18.11
CA ARG A 80 -6.38 1.43 18.76
C ARG A 80 -6.13 2.05 20.12
N ARG A 81 -5.30 1.42 20.96
CA ARG A 81 -4.93 1.94 22.27
C ARG A 81 -4.21 3.30 22.17
N ALA A 82 -3.30 3.45 21.19
CA ALA A 82 -2.51 4.67 21.03
C ALA A 82 -3.29 5.84 20.43
N THR A 83 -4.42 5.59 19.76
CA THR A 83 -5.17 6.62 19.01
C THR A 83 -6.59 6.84 19.52
N GLY A 84 -7.14 5.89 20.28
CA GLY A 84 -8.56 5.89 20.67
C GLY A 84 -9.53 5.65 19.50
N ASN A 85 -9.04 5.40 18.28
CA ASN A 85 -9.88 5.26 17.09
C ASN A 85 -10.43 3.82 16.96
N PRO A 86 -11.75 3.60 17.12
CA PRO A 86 -12.33 2.26 17.05
C PRO A 86 -12.46 1.74 15.61
N HIS A 87 -12.30 2.61 14.60
CA HIS A 87 -12.50 2.30 13.18
C HIS A 87 -11.26 1.73 12.49
N VAL A 88 -10.23 1.35 13.24
CA VAL A 88 -9.13 0.53 12.74
C VAL A 88 -9.59 -0.93 12.71
N GLN A 89 -9.36 -1.65 11.61
CA GLN A 89 -9.77 -3.04 11.43
C GLN A 89 -8.62 -3.88 10.87
N LEU A 90 -8.60 -5.16 11.23
CA LEU A 90 -7.69 -6.14 10.64
C LEU A 90 -8.41 -6.98 9.59
N ARG A 91 -7.78 -7.17 8.43
CA ARG A 91 -8.21 -8.13 7.41
C ARG A 91 -7.02 -8.93 6.91
N ILE A 92 -7.22 -10.23 6.68
CA ILE A 92 -6.15 -11.10 6.20
C ILE A 92 -5.96 -10.92 4.69
N LEU A 93 -4.71 -10.72 4.29
CA LEU A 93 -4.30 -10.60 2.89
C LEU A 93 -2.91 -11.20 2.71
N ASP A 94 -2.81 -12.20 1.84
CA ASP A 94 -1.54 -12.67 1.31
C ASP A 94 -1.33 -12.17 -0.12
N THR A 95 -0.44 -11.20 -0.30
CA THR A 95 -0.16 -10.65 -1.64
C THR A 95 0.58 -11.61 -2.55
N SER A 96 1.11 -12.72 -2.04
CA SER A 96 1.73 -13.77 -2.86
C SER A 96 0.71 -14.71 -3.53
N SER A 97 -0.56 -14.65 -3.13
CA SER A 97 -1.65 -15.46 -3.70
C SER A 97 -2.67 -14.55 -4.41
N MET A 98 -2.83 -14.71 -5.72
CA MET A 98 -3.79 -13.90 -6.47
C MET A 98 -5.23 -14.26 -6.07
N ALA A 99 -5.49 -15.51 -5.68
CA ALA A 99 -6.75 -15.91 -5.08
C ALA A 99 -7.06 -15.15 -3.77
N SER A 100 -6.07 -15.01 -2.87
CA SER A 100 -6.20 -14.21 -1.64
C SER A 100 -6.49 -12.74 -1.95
N VAL A 101 -5.74 -12.15 -2.88
CA VAL A 101 -5.93 -10.76 -3.34
C VAL A 101 -7.34 -10.53 -3.89
N ARG A 102 -7.85 -11.42 -4.76
CA ARG A 102 -9.20 -11.32 -5.31
C ARG A 102 -10.27 -11.46 -4.23
N ALA A 103 -10.10 -12.40 -3.29
CA ALA A 103 -11.04 -12.58 -2.19
C ALA A 103 -11.11 -11.34 -1.29
N PHE A 104 -9.94 -10.78 -0.95
CA PHE A 104 -9.84 -9.53 -0.20
C PHE A 104 -10.53 -8.37 -0.93
N ALA A 105 -10.23 -8.19 -2.23
CA ALA A 105 -10.80 -7.12 -3.02
C ALA A 105 -12.32 -7.22 -3.14
N ARG A 106 -12.88 -8.41 -3.40
CA ARG A 106 -14.34 -8.64 -3.41
C ARG A 106 -14.98 -8.27 -2.07
N ARG A 107 -14.36 -8.68 -0.96
CA ARG A 107 -14.84 -8.34 0.38
C ARG A 107 -14.82 -6.83 0.61
N PHE A 108 -13.71 -6.17 0.26
CA PHE A 108 -13.58 -4.72 0.35
C PHE A 108 -14.65 -4.02 -0.48
N GLN A 109 -14.86 -4.43 -1.73
CA GLN A 109 -15.84 -3.80 -2.60
C GLN A 109 -17.28 -3.94 -2.10
N ARG A 110 -17.60 -5.02 -1.40
CA ARG A 110 -18.92 -5.24 -0.80
C ARG A 110 -19.14 -4.43 0.48
N GLU A 111 -18.11 -4.34 1.32
CA GLU A 111 -18.23 -3.76 2.67
C GLU A 111 -17.87 -2.27 2.73
N GLU A 112 -17.00 -1.79 1.84
CA GLU A 112 -16.52 -0.41 1.84
C GLU A 112 -17.14 0.40 0.71
N ARG A 113 -17.61 1.60 1.05
CA ARG A 113 -18.24 2.52 0.09
C ARG A 113 -17.24 3.09 -0.89
N GLN A 114 -16.07 3.49 -0.40
CA GLN A 114 -15.07 4.22 -1.17
C GLN A 114 -13.65 3.85 -0.70
N LEU A 115 -12.68 3.99 -1.58
CA LEU A 115 -11.25 3.97 -1.25
C LEU A 115 -10.69 5.38 -1.42
N HIS A 116 -9.98 5.89 -0.42
CA HIS A 116 -9.31 7.20 -0.54
C HIS A 116 -7.79 7.08 -0.51
N ILE A 117 -7.24 6.12 0.24
CA ILE A 117 -5.80 5.88 0.26
C ILE A 117 -5.54 4.37 0.23
N LEU A 118 -4.72 3.93 -0.71
CA LEU A 118 -4.13 2.59 -0.76
C LEU A 118 -2.62 2.70 -0.63
N VAL A 119 -2.05 2.06 0.38
CA VAL A 119 -0.61 1.98 0.59
C VAL A 119 -0.17 0.53 0.38
N ASN A 120 0.37 0.28 -0.81
CA ASN A 120 1.03 -0.97 -1.17
C ASN A 120 2.44 -1.00 -0.54
N ASN A 121 2.47 -1.18 0.77
CA ASN A 121 3.71 -1.32 1.54
C ASN A 121 4.20 -2.78 1.64
N ALA A 122 3.34 -3.75 1.35
CA ALA A 122 3.74 -5.14 1.44
C ALA A 122 4.93 -5.43 0.52
N GLY A 123 6.06 -5.81 1.12
CA GLY A 123 7.26 -6.23 0.41
C GLY A 123 8.11 -7.17 1.27
N ALA A 124 8.54 -8.27 0.66
CA ALA A 124 9.51 -9.18 1.23
C ALA A 124 10.89 -8.94 0.62
N SER A 125 11.94 -9.33 1.35
CA SER A 125 13.32 -9.40 0.86
C SER A 125 13.94 -10.71 1.31
N GLY A 126 14.90 -11.23 0.54
CA GLY A 126 15.65 -12.43 0.92
C GLY A 126 14.84 -13.73 0.96
N LEU A 127 13.63 -13.76 0.39
CA LEU A 127 12.85 -14.99 0.25
C LEU A 127 13.66 -16.04 -0.53
N PRO A 128 13.62 -17.32 -0.14
CA PRO A 128 14.16 -18.38 -0.96
C PRO A 128 13.47 -18.39 -2.33
N HIS A 129 14.24 -18.70 -3.37
CA HIS A 129 13.67 -18.92 -4.70
C HIS A 129 12.55 -19.95 -4.64
N GLY A 130 11.49 -19.68 -5.37
CA GLY A 130 10.38 -20.61 -5.50
C GLY A 130 9.25 -20.02 -6.30
N VAL A 131 8.34 -20.89 -6.68
CA VAL A 131 7.18 -20.56 -7.49
C VAL A 131 5.94 -20.74 -6.62
N THR A 132 4.97 -19.85 -6.76
CA THR A 132 3.67 -20.01 -6.10
C THR A 132 2.88 -21.16 -6.74
N SER A 133 1.79 -21.59 -6.12
CA SER A 133 0.88 -22.58 -6.73
C SER A 133 0.27 -22.11 -8.06
N GLU A 134 0.37 -20.82 -8.37
CA GLU A 134 -0.15 -20.19 -9.58
C GLU A 134 0.93 -20.01 -10.66
N GLY A 135 2.13 -20.59 -10.48
CA GLY A 135 3.20 -20.51 -11.48
C GLY A 135 3.96 -19.18 -11.49
N LEU A 136 3.89 -18.37 -10.42
CA LEU A 136 4.54 -17.06 -10.35
C LEU A 136 5.80 -17.12 -9.50
N GLU A 137 6.84 -16.35 -9.85
CA GLU A 137 8.00 -16.23 -8.97
C GLU A 137 7.57 -15.57 -7.65
N ARG A 138 7.87 -16.21 -6.53
CA ARG A 138 7.29 -15.89 -5.21
C ARG A 138 7.57 -14.46 -4.72
N LEU A 139 8.77 -13.94 -4.95
CA LEU A 139 9.12 -12.56 -4.58
C LEU A 139 8.35 -11.57 -5.46
N PHE A 140 8.30 -11.78 -6.77
CA PHE A 140 7.55 -10.92 -7.68
C PHE A 140 6.04 -11.00 -7.47
N ALA A 141 5.51 -12.19 -7.14
CA ALA A 141 4.13 -12.36 -6.72
C ALA A 141 3.81 -11.46 -5.52
N THR A 142 4.65 -11.50 -4.48
CA THR A 142 4.47 -10.72 -3.25
C THR A 142 4.62 -9.21 -3.46
N ASN A 143 5.69 -8.81 -4.16
CA ASN A 143 6.15 -7.41 -4.19
C ASN A 143 5.56 -6.60 -5.32
N VAL A 144 5.15 -7.26 -6.43
CA VAL A 144 4.76 -6.60 -7.68
C VAL A 144 3.34 -7.02 -8.08
N LEU A 145 3.10 -8.32 -8.34
CA LEU A 145 1.85 -8.78 -8.93
C LEU A 145 0.66 -8.66 -7.97
N GLY A 146 0.84 -8.98 -6.69
CA GLY A 146 -0.19 -8.82 -5.67
C GLY A 146 -0.64 -7.36 -5.55
N PRO A 147 0.27 -6.40 -5.29
CA PRO A 147 -0.03 -4.98 -5.31
C PRO A 147 -0.64 -4.48 -6.62
N PHE A 148 -0.10 -4.91 -7.76
CA PHE A 148 -0.63 -4.58 -9.09
C PHE A 148 -2.09 -5.02 -9.22
N LEU A 149 -2.39 -6.29 -8.91
CA LEU A 149 -3.73 -6.84 -9.00
C LEU A 149 -4.69 -6.15 -8.03
N LEU A 150 -4.28 -5.98 -6.76
CA LEU A 150 -5.09 -5.33 -5.75
C LEU A 150 -5.46 -3.91 -6.18
N THR A 151 -4.49 -3.13 -6.64
CA THR A 151 -4.72 -1.77 -7.13
C THR A 151 -5.75 -1.77 -8.24
N ASN A 152 -5.55 -2.56 -9.30
CA ASN A 152 -6.47 -2.59 -10.44
C ASN A 152 -7.90 -3.02 -10.05
N LEU A 153 -8.03 -3.99 -9.13
CA LEU A 153 -9.34 -4.42 -8.63
C LEU A 153 -10.04 -3.32 -7.80
N LEU A 154 -9.30 -2.42 -7.16
CA LEU A 154 -9.88 -1.39 -6.29
C LEU A 154 -10.02 -0.02 -6.95
N LEU A 155 -9.55 0.18 -8.18
CA LEU A 155 -9.68 1.47 -8.89
C LEU A 155 -11.12 1.96 -8.93
N GLY A 156 -12.08 1.09 -9.25
CA GLY A 156 -13.51 1.44 -9.32
C GLY A 156 -14.17 1.83 -7.97
N LYS A 157 -13.43 1.80 -6.85
CA LYS A 157 -13.87 2.34 -5.55
C LYS A 157 -13.34 3.75 -5.28
N SER A 158 -12.59 4.33 -6.20
CA SER A 158 -12.28 5.76 -6.23
C SER A 158 -13.51 6.55 -6.71
N GLN A 159 -13.70 7.77 -6.21
CA GLN A 159 -14.77 8.67 -6.67
C GLN A 159 -14.16 9.87 -7.39
N PRO A 160 -14.77 10.38 -8.48
CA PRO A 160 -14.25 11.56 -9.18
C PRO A 160 -14.13 12.81 -8.29
N SER A 161 -15.04 12.98 -7.33
CA SER A 161 -15.06 14.12 -6.40
C SER A 161 -14.06 14.00 -5.24
N ALA A 162 -13.54 12.80 -5.00
CA ALA A 162 -12.58 12.51 -3.93
C ALA A 162 -11.68 11.34 -4.37
N PRO A 163 -10.76 11.58 -5.31
CA PRO A 163 -10.01 10.52 -5.94
C PRO A 163 -9.05 9.82 -4.98
N ALA A 164 -8.94 8.51 -5.13
CA ALA A 164 -8.04 7.68 -4.34
C ALA A 164 -6.57 8.03 -4.63
N ARG A 165 -5.76 8.06 -3.57
CA ARG A 165 -4.29 8.15 -3.66
C ARG A 165 -3.70 6.77 -3.48
N ILE A 166 -2.88 6.34 -4.44
CA ILE A 166 -2.22 5.03 -4.42
C ILE A 166 -0.72 5.22 -4.21
N VAL A 167 -0.18 4.60 -3.17
CA VAL A 167 1.24 4.69 -2.82
C VAL A 167 1.87 3.31 -2.93
N ASN A 168 2.80 3.14 -3.87
CA ASN A 168 3.60 1.93 -3.98
C ASN A 168 4.95 2.16 -3.29
N VAL A 169 5.22 1.39 -2.23
CA VAL A 169 6.46 1.56 -1.47
C VAL A 169 7.61 0.86 -2.19
N SER A 170 8.57 1.65 -2.65
CA SER A 170 9.80 1.17 -3.27
C SER A 170 10.98 1.16 -2.26
N SER A 171 12.21 1.16 -2.75
CA SER A 171 13.46 1.19 -1.96
C SER A 171 14.53 1.85 -2.81
N PHE A 172 15.49 2.59 -2.24
CA PHE A 172 16.65 3.12 -2.98
C PHE A 172 17.36 2.06 -3.85
N LEU A 173 17.32 0.80 -3.44
CA LEU A 173 17.88 -0.31 -4.21
C LEU A 173 17.26 -0.48 -5.61
N HIS A 174 16.12 0.14 -5.91
CA HIS A 174 15.53 0.13 -7.25
C HIS A 174 16.43 0.74 -8.34
N TYR A 175 17.33 1.67 -7.99
CA TYR A 175 18.28 2.25 -8.96
C TYR A 175 19.25 1.22 -9.56
N TYR A 176 19.39 0.06 -8.92
CA TYR A 176 20.26 -1.04 -9.35
C TYR A 176 19.46 -2.26 -9.83
N GLY A 177 18.18 -2.08 -10.11
CA GLY A 177 17.30 -3.12 -10.62
C GLY A 177 17.24 -3.13 -12.14
N GLU A 178 16.70 -4.21 -12.69
CA GLU A 178 16.40 -4.35 -14.12
C GLU A 178 14.93 -4.71 -14.30
N VAL A 179 14.29 -4.16 -15.33
CA VAL A 179 12.94 -4.54 -15.71
C VAL A 179 13.00 -5.75 -16.63
N ASN A 180 12.72 -6.93 -16.07
CA ASN A 180 12.59 -8.16 -16.84
C ASN A 180 11.25 -8.84 -16.49
N LEU A 181 10.29 -8.77 -17.41
CA LEU A 181 8.95 -9.32 -17.20
C LEU A 181 8.95 -10.86 -17.11
N ARG A 182 9.97 -11.54 -17.66
CA ARG A 182 10.11 -13.00 -17.57
C ARG A 182 10.40 -13.48 -16.15
N PHE A 183 10.81 -12.57 -15.26
CA PHE A 183 10.89 -12.85 -13.82
C PHE A 183 9.53 -12.99 -13.16
N LEU A 184 8.45 -12.44 -13.73
CA LEU A 184 7.12 -12.50 -13.12
C LEU A 184 6.55 -13.92 -13.11
N THR A 185 6.72 -14.64 -14.22
CA THR A 185 6.28 -16.02 -14.44
C THR A 185 7.34 -17.06 -14.07
N GLY A 186 8.56 -16.63 -13.74
CA GLY A 186 9.68 -17.52 -13.44
C GLY A 186 10.28 -18.20 -14.67
N GLU A 187 9.92 -17.78 -15.89
CA GLU A 187 10.56 -18.16 -17.15
C GLU A 187 12.05 -17.85 -17.15
N GLU A 188 12.42 -16.74 -16.51
CA GLU A 188 13.80 -16.46 -16.11
C GLU A 188 13.86 -16.24 -14.61
N ARG A 189 15.06 -16.45 -14.06
CA ARG A 189 15.33 -16.28 -12.64
C ARG A 189 16.38 -15.21 -12.43
N PRO A 190 16.18 -14.31 -11.46
CA PRO A 190 17.25 -13.44 -11.00
C PRO A 190 18.43 -14.30 -10.53
N LYS A 191 19.65 -13.87 -10.86
CA LYS A 191 20.91 -14.52 -10.50
C LYS A 191 21.15 -14.51 -8.99
N SER A 192 20.51 -13.59 -8.27
CA SER A 192 20.60 -13.50 -6.82
C SER A 192 19.33 -12.97 -6.17
N ARG A 193 19.16 -13.23 -4.87
CA ARG A 193 18.08 -12.64 -4.05
C ARG A 193 18.16 -11.11 -4.01
N ALA A 194 19.37 -10.55 -4.10
CA ALA A 194 19.59 -9.11 -4.12
C ALA A 194 19.07 -8.50 -5.44
N GLU A 195 19.39 -9.12 -6.58
CA GLU A 195 18.86 -8.72 -7.88
C GLU A 195 17.33 -8.82 -7.91
N ALA A 196 16.77 -9.95 -7.46
CA ALA A 196 15.33 -10.14 -7.37
C ALA A 196 14.65 -8.99 -6.60
N TYR A 197 15.21 -8.61 -5.45
CA TYR A 197 14.68 -7.51 -4.65
C TYR A 197 14.79 -6.15 -5.36
N ARG A 198 15.96 -5.81 -5.90
CA ARG A 198 16.19 -4.55 -6.64
C ARG A 198 15.23 -4.41 -7.81
N SER A 199 15.14 -5.46 -8.65
CA SER A 199 14.25 -5.52 -9.80
C SER A 199 12.78 -5.44 -9.39
N SER A 200 12.35 -6.14 -8.32
CA SER A 200 10.97 -6.02 -7.82
C SER A 200 10.64 -4.59 -7.37
N LYS A 201 11.60 -3.87 -6.77
CA LYS A 201 11.41 -2.49 -6.32
C LYS A 201 11.46 -1.49 -7.48
N LEU A 202 12.21 -1.76 -8.53
CA LEU A 202 12.14 -1.02 -9.79
C LEU A 202 10.78 -1.19 -10.47
N MET A 203 10.25 -2.41 -10.52
CA MET A 203 8.93 -2.67 -11.09
C MET A 203 7.81 -1.91 -10.36
N ASN A 204 7.92 -1.69 -9.03
CA ASN A 204 6.97 -0.83 -8.32
C ASN A 204 7.01 0.64 -8.80
N VAL A 205 8.20 1.16 -9.12
CA VAL A 205 8.35 2.53 -9.68
C VAL A 205 7.77 2.60 -11.08
N VAL A 206 8.10 1.62 -11.94
CA VAL A 206 7.56 1.52 -13.30
C VAL A 206 6.04 1.39 -13.28
N PHE A 207 5.49 0.57 -12.38
CA PHE A 207 4.05 0.42 -12.20
C PHE A 207 3.40 1.74 -11.79
N SER A 208 3.95 2.45 -10.79
CA SER A 208 3.44 3.77 -10.41
C SER A 208 3.45 4.75 -11.59
N ALA A 209 4.55 4.82 -12.36
CA ALA A 209 4.64 5.72 -13.51
C ALA A 209 3.61 5.37 -14.61
N GLN A 210 3.45 4.08 -14.91
CA GLN A 210 2.47 3.63 -15.92
C GLN A 210 1.03 3.84 -15.45
N LEU A 211 0.74 3.58 -14.17
CA LEU A 211 -0.57 3.83 -13.61
C LEU A 211 -0.91 5.33 -13.64
N ALA A 212 0.03 6.22 -13.28
CA ALA A 212 -0.16 7.65 -13.37
C ALA A 212 -0.47 8.11 -14.80
N ARG A 213 0.25 7.54 -15.78
CA ARG A 213 0.01 7.83 -17.19
C ARG A 213 -1.37 7.38 -17.65
N ARG A 214 -1.84 6.20 -17.21
CA ARG A 214 -3.15 5.64 -17.57
C ARG A 214 -4.33 6.35 -16.89
N LEU A 215 -4.16 6.82 -15.66
CA LEU A 215 -5.19 7.55 -14.91
C LEU A 215 -5.21 9.05 -15.23
N ARG A 216 -4.26 9.55 -16.02
CA ARG A 216 -4.25 10.95 -16.45
C ARG A 216 -5.53 11.24 -17.25
N GLY A 217 -6.36 12.15 -16.74
CA GLY A 217 -7.60 12.57 -17.38
C GLY A 217 -8.85 11.77 -16.96
N THR A 218 -8.73 10.75 -16.09
CA THR A 218 -9.88 9.96 -15.62
C THR A 218 -10.54 10.52 -14.36
N GLY A 219 -10.02 11.61 -13.80
CA GLY A 219 -10.46 12.17 -12.51
C GLY A 219 -9.88 11.44 -11.28
N GLU A 220 -9.19 10.31 -11.47
CA GLU A 220 -8.43 9.61 -10.43
C GLU A 220 -7.00 10.20 -10.32
N LEU A 221 -6.56 10.57 -9.11
CA LEU A 221 -5.34 11.36 -8.89
C LEU A 221 -4.12 10.51 -8.47
N ALA A 222 -2.95 11.07 -8.78
CA ALA A 222 -1.70 10.39 -9.10
C ALA A 222 -1.20 9.31 -8.12
N PRO A 223 -0.80 8.12 -8.63
CA PRO A 223 -0.01 7.18 -7.86
C PRO A 223 1.40 7.76 -7.61
N ALA A 224 1.87 7.62 -6.38
CA ALA A 224 3.21 8.05 -5.96
C ALA A 224 4.11 6.84 -5.67
N SER A 225 5.34 6.88 -6.16
CA SER A 225 6.41 5.98 -5.72
C SER A 225 7.32 6.72 -4.76
N HIS A 226 7.42 6.26 -3.51
CA HIS A 226 8.37 6.82 -2.56
C HIS A 226 9.64 5.94 -2.52
N PRO A 227 10.81 6.44 -2.95
CA PRO A 227 12.07 5.77 -2.68
C PRO A 227 12.40 5.91 -1.18
N GLN A 228 12.77 4.81 -0.53
CA GLN A 228 13.28 4.82 0.84
C GLN A 228 14.79 5.12 0.82
N SER A 229 15.27 6.13 1.53
CA SER A 229 16.71 6.34 1.76
C SER A 229 17.05 6.96 3.11
N ARG A 230 18.07 6.34 3.74
CA ARG A 230 18.86 6.66 4.94
C ARG A 230 18.09 6.87 6.23
#